data_AF-A0A9J6DXI4-F1
#
_entry.id   AF-A0A9J6DXI4-F1
#
_cell.length_a   1.000
_cell.length_b   1.000
_cell.length_c   1.000
_cell.angle_alpha   90.00
_cell.angle_beta   90.00
_cell.angle_gamma   90.00
#
_symmetry.space_group_name_H-M   'P 1'
#
loop_
_entity.id
_entity.type
_entity.pdbx_description
1 polymer ?
#
loop_
_entity_poly.entity_id
_entity_poly.type
_entity_poly.pdbx_seq_one_letter_code
_entity_poly.pdbx_strand_id
1 'polypeptide(L)'
;MGRQPTPLFGTSLGTARHRSAALPEIKIYSRISKLQVETETYDVRAYVSSPENTAKGVNRNIPPYDSPEDISASLANDRNPTILQARRMGKTNTVLIVFDDDQVPFLVYYQGAEYKCCLHKKRTEVCDKCGAVGHRSDVCPKPNAIICTLCGTASPATAHSCTLKYLLCGQAHQTGDKTCPQHYQTPRLLIYRRQEKAKLQQQQYLSTMISTQDAHLERQEVKPSDTRSRSPSPISKRRGSRSRSKQQCKSQPQELLLGSVAPEASDGPAFQ
;
A
#
# COMPACT_ATOMS: atom_id res chain seq x y z
N MET A 1 -41.68 45.96 2.06
CA MET A 1 -42.07 44.79 2.86
C MET A 1 -41.89 43.56 1.96
N GLY A 2 -40.82 42.77 1.99
CA GLY A 2 -40.05 42.23 3.12
C GLY A 2 -40.09 40.69 2.99
N ARG A 3 -39.51 40.14 1.90
CA ARG A 3 -39.46 38.68 1.67
C ARG A 3 -38.33 38.09 2.52
N GLN A 4 -38.67 37.16 3.39
CA GLN A 4 -37.70 36.43 4.22
C GLN A 4 -36.89 35.45 3.37
N PRO A 5 -35.57 35.31 3.60
CA PRO A 5 -34.77 34.25 3.01
C PRO A 5 -34.84 32.97 3.85
N THR A 6 -34.96 31.83 3.16
CA THR A 6 -34.79 30.47 3.69
C THR A 6 -33.35 30.23 4.14
N PRO A 7 -33.09 29.57 5.28
CA PRO A 7 -31.73 29.18 5.65
C PRO A 7 -31.27 27.97 4.84
N LEU A 8 -30.16 28.19 4.12
CA LEU A 8 -29.35 27.18 3.46
C LEU A 8 -28.55 26.36 4.49
N PHE A 9 -28.43 25.07 4.19
CA PHE A 9 -27.39 24.12 4.56
C PHE A 9 -26.16 24.65 5.34
N GLY A 10 -25.89 24.01 6.48
CA GLY A 10 -24.59 24.00 7.18
C GLY A 10 -24.78 23.22 8.48
N THR A 11 -23.94 22.28 8.89
CA THR A 11 -22.54 22.01 8.58
C THR A 11 -22.28 20.52 8.83
N SER A 12 -21.67 19.81 7.88
CA SER A 12 -21.06 18.51 8.19
C SER A 12 -19.85 18.79 9.07
N LEU A 13 -19.90 18.33 10.31
CA LEU A 13 -18.74 18.22 11.22
C LEU A 13 -17.65 17.39 10.54
N GLY A 14 -16.78 18.05 9.78
CA GLY A 14 -15.50 17.51 9.37
C GLY A 14 -14.66 17.37 10.63
N THR A 15 -14.48 16.15 11.10
CA THR A 15 -13.53 15.85 12.16
C THR A 15 -12.15 16.28 11.69
N ALA A 16 -11.66 17.40 12.24
CA ALA A 16 -10.30 17.85 12.08
C ALA A 16 -9.38 16.77 12.61
N ARG A 17 -8.83 15.95 11.71
CA ARG A 17 -7.81 14.95 12.06
C ARG A 17 -6.58 15.72 12.51
N HIS A 18 -6.25 15.58 13.79
CA HIS A 18 -5.11 16.22 14.41
C HIS A 18 -3.84 15.95 13.59
N ARG A 19 -3.20 17.05 13.17
CA ARG A 19 -1.90 17.05 12.50
C ARG A 19 -0.84 16.63 13.51
N SER A 20 -0.34 15.40 13.40
CA SER A 20 0.80 14.94 14.19
C SER A 20 2.08 15.50 13.56
N ALA A 21 2.47 16.73 13.94
CA ALA A 21 3.83 17.19 13.71
C ALA A 21 4.79 16.17 14.35
N ALA A 22 5.72 15.62 13.58
CA ALA A 22 6.69 14.67 14.10
C ALA A 22 7.40 15.29 15.32
N LEU A 23 7.30 14.62 16.48
CA LEU A 23 7.90 15.09 17.73
C LEU A 23 9.40 15.36 17.52
N PRO A 24 9.96 16.45 18.08
CA PRO A 24 11.35 16.85 17.86
C PRO A 24 12.37 15.74 18.20
N GLU A 25 12.02 14.84 19.12
CA GLU A 25 12.82 13.66 19.51
C GLU A 25 13.10 12.70 18.33
N ILE A 26 12.16 12.55 17.39
CA ILE A 26 12.29 11.61 16.27
C ILE A 26 13.41 12.05 15.31
N LYS A 27 13.67 13.36 15.19
CA LYS A 27 14.77 13.89 14.37
C LYS A 27 16.13 13.60 14.99
N ILE A 28 16.23 13.49 16.31
CA ILE A 28 17.49 13.22 17.00
C ILE A 28 17.98 11.80 16.66
N TYR A 29 17.09 10.80 16.75
CA TYR A 29 17.43 9.42 16.42
C TYR A 29 17.82 9.22 14.95
N SER A 30 17.29 10.04 14.03
CA SER A 30 17.65 9.97 12.61
C SER A 30 19.14 10.28 12.32
N ARG A 31 19.85 10.90 13.27
CA ARG A 31 21.28 11.22 13.15
C ARG A 31 22.20 10.09 13.62
N ILE A 32 21.65 9.03 14.20
CA ILE A 32 22.44 7.88 14.64
C ILE A 32 23.05 7.19 13.42
N SER A 33 24.38 7.11 13.41
CA SER A 33 25.18 6.53 12.33
C SER A 33 25.99 5.31 12.77
N LYS A 34 26.15 5.09 14.09
CA LYS A 34 26.88 3.94 14.66
C LYS A 34 26.15 3.38 15.87
N LEU A 35 26.13 2.06 16.01
CA LEU A 35 25.67 1.35 17.21
C LEU A 35 26.79 0.46 17.72
N GLN A 36 27.06 0.51 19.01
CA GLN A 36 27.95 -0.43 19.69
C GLN A 36 27.11 -1.52 20.35
N VAL A 37 27.33 -2.77 19.97
CA VAL A 37 26.67 -3.93 20.57
C VAL A 37 27.78 -4.86 21.06
N GLU A 38 27.81 -5.08 22.38
CA GLU A 38 28.91 -5.77 23.07
C GLU A 38 30.27 -5.08 22.81
N THR A 39 31.15 -5.70 22.03
CA THR A 39 32.48 -5.18 21.67
C THR A 39 32.57 -4.67 20.24
N GLU A 40 31.53 -4.86 19.42
CA GLU A 40 31.54 -4.53 18.00
C GLU A 40 30.78 -3.25 17.68
N THR A 41 31.29 -2.47 16.73
CA THR A 41 30.66 -1.25 16.25
C THR A 41 30.09 -1.47 14.86
N TYR A 42 28.80 -1.21 14.70
CA TYR A 42 28.06 -1.36 13.46
C TYR A 42 27.68 -0.01 12.89
N ASP A 43 27.98 0.21 11.61
CA ASP A 43 27.45 1.36 10.88
C ASP A 43 25.96 1.17 10.63
N VAL A 44 25.16 2.16 11.03
CA VAL A 44 23.71 2.14 10.90
C VAL A 44 23.19 3.38 10.18
N ARG A 45 21.99 3.25 9.60
CA ARG A 45 21.24 4.38 9.07
C ARG A 45 19.86 4.39 9.69
N ALA A 46 19.67 5.29 10.64
CA ALA A 46 18.34 5.56 11.18
C ALA A 46 17.50 6.31 10.14
N TYR A 47 16.22 5.97 10.06
CA TYR A 47 15.27 6.67 9.20
C TYR A 47 14.04 7.07 10.00
N VAL A 48 13.56 8.29 9.74
CA VAL A 48 12.28 8.74 10.26
C VAL A 48 11.19 7.97 9.52
N SER A 49 10.40 7.21 10.28
CA SER A 49 9.20 6.59 9.72
C SER A 49 8.23 7.67 9.27
N SER A 50 7.51 7.43 8.18
CA SER A 50 6.50 8.38 7.70
C SER A 50 5.49 8.67 8.81
N PRO A 51 5.08 9.94 8.99
CA PRO A 51 4.12 10.33 10.02
C PRO A 51 2.85 9.48 10.01
N GLU A 52 2.16 9.46 11.14
CA GLU A 52 0.81 8.88 11.18
C GLU A 52 -0.10 9.65 10.20
N ASN A 53 -1.06 8.95 9.60
CA ASN A 53 -1.93 9.49 8.54
C ASN A 53 -1.23 9.81 7.20
N THR A 54 -0.14 9.12 6.89
CA THR A 54 0.47 9.18 5.56
C THR A 54 0.24 7.89 4.78
N ALA A 55 0.15 8.04 3.46
CA ALA A 55 -0.03 6.95 2.52
C ALA A 55 1.10 6.93 1.50
N LYS A 56 1.56 5.73 1.14
CA LYS A 56 2.63 5.53 0.17
C LYS A 56 2.04 5.02 -1.14
N GLY A 57 2.18 5.80 -2.20
CA GLY A 57 1.81 5.41 -3.56
C GLY A 57 3.01 5.10 -4.43
N VAL A 58 2.77 4.39 -5.52
CA VAL A 58 3.75 4.03 -6.54
C VAL A 58 3.19 4.39 -7.91
N ASN A 59 3.95 5.18 -8.65
CA ASN A 59 3.76 5.44 -10.08
C ASN A 59 4.88 4.73 -10.86
N ARG A 60 4.55 4.02 -11.95
CA ARG A 60 5.50 3.16 -12.70
C ARG A 60 5.95 3.73 -14.04
N ASN A 61 5.39 4.87 -14.44
CA ASN A 61 5.51 5.41 -15.79
C ASN A 61 6.18 6.79 -15.78
N ILE A 62 7.13 7.01 -14.88
CA ILE A 62 7.91 8.25 -14.83
C ILE A 62 9.17 8.06 -15.69
N PRO A 63 9.43 8.92 -16.68
CA PRO A 63 10.59 8.81 -17.55
C PRO A 63 11.91 8.65 -16.77
N PRO A 64 12.85 7.81 -17.20
CA PRO A 64 14.06 7.51 -16.44
C PRO A 64 15.06 8.67 -16.36
N TYR A 65 14.99 9.61 -17.29
CA TYR A 65 15.90 10.76 -17.38
C TYR A 65 15.55 11.91 -16.44
N ASP A 66 14.33 11.94 -15.87
CA ASP A 66 13.95 12.99 -14.93
C ASP A 66 14.74 12.88 -13.63
N SER A 67 15.36 13.99 -13.22
CA SER A 67 16.11 14.09 -11.98
C SER A 67 15.19 14.03 -10.75
N PRO A 68 15.70 13.68 -9.56
CA PRO A 68 14.91 13.76 -8.32
C PRO A 68 14.25 15.13 -8.09
N GLU A 69 14.93 16.19 -8.48
CA GLU A 69 14.48 17.58 -8.39
C GLU A 69 13.31 17.82 -9.37
N ASP A 70 13.45 17.40 -10.63
CA ASP A 70 12.39 17.52 -11.66
C ASP A 70 11.15 16.72 -11.29
N ILE A 71 11.34 15.52 -10.72
CA ILE A 71 10.25 14.68 -10.23
C ILE A 71 9.48 15.42 -9.14
N SER A 72 10.20 16.00 -8.17
CA SER A 72 9.60 16.70 -7.04
C SER A 72 8.88 17.96 -7.48
N ALA A 73 9.49 18.77 -8.35
CA ALA A 73 8.90 19.99 -8.88
C ALA A 73 7.64 19.71 -9.71
N SER A 74 7.68 18.70 -10.59
CA SER A 74 6.54 18.34 -11.44
C SER A 74 5.35 17.80 -10.63
N LEU A 75 5.61 17.16 -9.50
CA LEU A 75 4.59 16.63 -8.60
C LEU A 75 4.01 17.69 -7.67
N ALA A 76 4.77 18.76 -7.38
CA ALA A 76 4.35 19.89 -6.57
C ALA A 76 3.42 20.83 -7.37
N ASN A 77 2.20 20.36 -7.65
CA ASN A 77 1.17 21.12 -8.34
C ASN A 77 -0.17 21.05 -7.58
N ASP A 78 -1.03 22.05 -7.77
CA ASP A 78 -2.31 22.17 -7.06
C ASP A 78 -3.34 21.08 -7.46
N ARG A 79 -3.06 20.32 -8.53
CA ARG A 79 -3.92 19.21 -8.95
C ARG A 79 -3.65 17.93 -8.17
N ASN A 80 -2.49 17.84 -7.53
CA ASN A 80 -2.13 16.74 -6.67
C ASN A 80 -2.51 17.03 -5.23
N PRO A 81 -2.91 16.01 -4.46
CA PRO A 81 -2.95 16.14 -3.01
C PRO A 81 -1.54 16.44 -2.48
N THR A 82 -1.45 17.02 -1.28
CA THR A 82 -0.17 17.36 -0.65
C THR A 82 0.78 16.17 -0.64
N ILE A 83 1.92 16.32 -1.31
CA ILE A 83 2.99 15.31 -1.37
C ILE A 83 4.11 15.73 -0.42
N LEU A 84 4.42 14.87 0.54
CA LEU A 84 5.51 15.08 1.50
C LEU A 84 6.87 14.73 0.91
N GLN A 85 6.91 13.69 0.06
CA GLN A 85 8.16 13.22 -0.53
C GLN A 85 7.87 12.43 -1.81
N ALA A 86 8.69 12.63 -2.84
CA ALA A 86 8.75 11.76 -4.00
C ALA A 86 10.19 11.32 -4.24
N ARG A 87 10.39 10.04 -4.55
CA ARG A 87 11.72 9.53 -4.91
C ARG A 87 11.66 8.37 -5.88
N ARG A 88 12.63 8.31 -6.79
CA ARG A 88 12.79 7.18 -7.71
C ARG A 88 13.24 5.91 -6.97
N MET A 89 12.70 4.77 -7.39
CA MET A 89 13.06 3.45 -6.88
C MET A 89 14.17 2.85 -7.74
N GLY A 90 15.43 3.06 -7.32
CA GLY A 90 16.59 2.59 -8.07
C GLY A 90 16.68 3.23 -9.47
N LYS A 91 17.19 2.47 -10.45
CA LYS A 91 17.33 2.92 -11.85
C LYS A 91 16.10 2.57 -12.69
N THR A 92 14.90 2.75 -12.15
CA THR A 92 13.65 2.34 -12.82
C THR A 92 12.74 3.54 -13.09
N ASN A 93 11.72 3.32 -13.93
CA ASN A 93 10.66 4.31 -14.20
C ASN A 93 9.65 4.43 -13.04
N THR A 94 9.97 3.84 -11.88
CA THR A 94 9.07 3.75 -10.74
C THR A 94 9.43 4.78 -9.69
N VAL A 95 8.45 5.60 -9.29
CA VAL A 95 8.57 6.61 -8.23
C VAL A 95 7.67 6.23 -7.07
N LEU A 96 8.24 6.27 -5.86
CA LEU A 96 7.52 6.16 -4.59
C LEU A 96 7.12 7.57 -4.14
N ILE A 97 5.84 7.78 -3.88
CA ILE A 97 5.26 9.05 -3.47
C ILE A 97 4.67 8.87 -2.07
N VAL A 98 4.97 9.81 -1.17
CA VAL A 98 4.42 9.88 0.19
C VAL A 98 3.43 11.04 0.21
N PHE A 99 2.16 10.73 0.45
CA PHE A 99 1.09 11.71 0.55
C PHE A 99 0.87 12.11 2.02
N ASP A 100 0.53 13.37 2.23
CA ASP A 100 0.04 13.89 3.51
C ASP A 100 -1.46 13.57 3.70
N ASP A 101 -1.81 12.32 3.45
CA ASP A 101 -3.17 11.81 3.60
C ASP A 101 -3.13 10.29 3.84
N ASP A 102 -4.21 9.73 4.39
CA ASP A 102 -4.38 8.30 4.62
C ASP A 102 -4.94 7.56 3.37
N GLN A 103 -5.00 8.24 2.23
CA GLN A 103 -5.41 7.66 0.95
C GLN A 103 -4.31 7.82 -0.09
N VAL A 104 -4.17 6.81 -0.93
CA VAL A 104 -3.41 6.95 -2.18
C VAL A 104 -4.41 7.32 -3.27
N PRO A 105 -4.26 8.47 -3.94
CA PRO A 105 -5.12 8.84 -5.05
C PRO A 105 -4.94 7.83 -6.20
N PHE A 106 -6.01 7.64 -6.98
CA PHE A 106 -5.94 6.73 -8.13
C PHE A 106 -5.09 7.29 -9.27
N LEU A 107 -5.09 8.62 -9.42
CA LEU A 107 -4.37 9.37 -10.45
C LEU A 107 -3.52 10.45 -9.78
N VAL A 108 -2.35 10.72 -10.36
CA VAL A 108 -1.44 11.79 -9.96
C VAL A 108 -1.02 12.52 -11.23
N TYR A 109 -1.08 13.85 -11.20
CA TYR A 109 -0.68 14.71 -12.30
C TYR A 109 0.84 14.88 -12.32
N TYR A 110 1.45 14.65 -13.47
CA TYR A 110 2.89 14.75 -13.67
C TYR A 110 3.18 15.28 -15.08
N GLN A 111 3.98 16.34 -15.20
CA GLN A 111 4.37 16.94 -16.49
C GLN A 111 3.22 17.08 -17.51
N GLY A 112 2.06 17.58 -17.07
CA GLY A 112 0.95 17.82 -17.99
C GLY A 112 -0.04 16.64 -18.17
N ALA A 113 0.26 15.45 -17.65
CA ALA A 113 -0.55 14.25 -17.85
C ALA A 113 -0.93 13.56 -16.52
N GLU A 114 -2.02 12.79 -16.55
CA GLU A 114 -2.48 11.98 -15.42
C GLU A 114 -1.87 10.58 -15.47
N TYR A 115 -1.29 10.16 -14.34
CA TYR A 115 -0.66 8.86 -14.20
C TYR A 115 -1.30 8.07 -13.09
N LYS A 116 -1.47 6.76 -13.35
CA LYS A 116 -2.00 5.84 -12.35
C LYS A 116 -1.05 5.70 -11.17
N CYS A 117 -1.58 5.96 -9.97
CA CYS A 117 -0.89 5.74 -8.71
C CYS A 117 -1.53 4.56 -7.98
N CYS A 118 -0.70 3.67 -7.43
CA CYS A 118 -1.14 2.46 -6.74
C CYS A 118 -0.56 2.42 -5.33
N LEU A 119 -1.32 1.88 -4.38
CA LEU A 119 -0.84 1.67 -3.02
C LEU A 119 0.47 0.87 -3.02
N HIS A 120 1.49 1.42 -2.38
CA HIS A 120 2.76 0.76 -2.19
C HIS A 120 2.59 -0.48 -1.31
N LYS A 121 3.04 -1.62 -1.83
CA LYS A 121 3.10 -2.88 -1.09
C LYS A 121 4.56 -3.16 -0.76
N LYS A 122 4.91 -3.01 0.52
CA LYS A 122 6.25 -3.35 1.00
C LYS A 122 6.46 -4.86 0.84
N ARG A 123 7.59 -5.27 0.28
CA ARG A 123 7.96 -6.68 0.18
C ARG A 123 8.49 -7.16 1.52
N THR A 124 8.24 -8.41 1.82
CA THR A 124 8.92 -9.11 2.92
C THR A 124 10.34 -9.40 2.46
N GLU A 125 11.32 -8.83 3.15
CA GLU A 125 12.74 -9.05 2.82
C GLU A 125 13.17 -10.42 3.32
N VAL A 126 13.65 -11.24 2.39
CA VAL A 126 14.30 -12.53 2.66
C VAL A 126 15.74 -12.38 2.21
N CYS A 127 16.66 -12.76 3.08
CA CYS A 127 18.08 -12.75 2.73
C CYS A 127 18.38 -13.89 1.77
N ASP A 128 18.97 -13.59 0.61
CA ASP A 128 19.30 -14.60 -0.40
C ASP A 128 20.45 -15.52 0.02
N LYS A 129 21.26 -15.10 1.01
CA LYS A 129 22.40 -15.88 1.54
C LYS A 129 21.98 -16.89 2.60
N CYS A 130 21.25 -16.45 3.62
CA CYS A 130 20.90 -17.29 4.77
C CYS A 130 19.42 -17.70 4.83
N GLY A 131 18.57 -17.14 3.97
CA GLY A 131 17.14 -17.44 3.90
C GLY A 131 16.29 -16.86 5.02
N ALA A 132 16.90 -16.18 6.00
CA ALA A 132 16.18 -15.58 7.10
C ALA A 132 15.45 -14.30 6.65
N VAL A 133 14.34 -14.02 7.32
CA VAL A 133 13.49 -12.85 7.08
C VAL A 133 14.02 -11.65 7.86
N GLY A 134 13.91 -10.46 7.26
CA GLY A 134 14.09 -9.19 7.97
C GLY A 134 15.43 -8.48 7.75
N HIS A 135 16.32 -9.03 6.92
CA HIS A 135 17.55 -8.35 6.52
C HIS A 135 17.90 -8.62 5.05
N ARG A 136 18.76 -7.76 4.51
CA ARG A 136 19.28 -7.86 3.14
C ARG A 136 20.62 -8.60 3.12
N SER A 137 20.97 -9.16 1.96
CA SER A 137 22.17 -9.98 1.74
C SER A 137 23.50 -9.23 1.99
N ASP A 138 23.51 -7.91 1.87
CA ASP A 138 24.65 -7.02 2.14
C ASP A 138 24.89 -6.77 3.64
N VAL A 139 23.85 -6.88 4.47
CA VAL A 139 23.92 -6.71 5.94
C VAL A 139 23.62 -8.01 6.67
N CYS A 140 23.93 -9.13 6.03
CA CYS A 140 23.64 -10.44 6.60
C CYS A 140 24.58 -10.76 7.77
N PRO A 141 24.04 -11.14 8.96
CA PRO A 141 24.88 -11.56 10.09
C PRO A 141 25.57 -12.91 9.85
N LYS A 142 25.15 -13.67 8.82
CA LYS A 142 25.74 -14.95 8.42
C LYS A 142 26.17 -14.90 6.94
N PRO A 143 27.20 -14.12 6.60
CA PRO A 143 27.57 -13.88 5.20
C PRO A 143 28.07 -15.16 4.48
N ASN A 144 28.59 -16.12 5.23
CA ASN A 144 29.11 -17.39 4.73
C ASN A 144 28.05 -18.51 4.68
N ALA A 145 26.82 -18.24 5.12
CA ALA A 145 25.74 -19.19 4.95
C ALA A 145 25.43 -19.33 3.46
N ILE A 146 25.38 -20.57 2.99
CA ILE A 146 24.94 -20.91 1.64
C ILE A 146 23.66 -21.71 1.80
N ILE A 147 22.60 -21.25 1.15
CA ILE A 147 21.34 -21.99 1.06
C ILE A 147 20.98 -22.23 -0.40
N CYS A 148 20.20 -23.26 -0.65
CA CYS A 148 19.51 -23.40 -1.92
C CYS A 148 18.37 -22.39 -2.02
N THR A 149 18.36 -21.55 -3.05
CA THR A 149 17.28 -20.56 -3.28
C THR A 149 15.95 -21.20 -3.69
N LEU A 150 15.98 -22.45 -4.14
CA LEU A 150 14.82 -23.18 -4.62
C LEU A 150 14.06 -23.92 -3.51
N CYS A 151 14.78 -24.56 -2.57
CA CYS A 151 14.18 -25.35 -1.49
C CYS A 151 14.50 -24.87 -0.07
N GLY A 152 15.48 -23.98 0.10
CA GLY A 152 15.93 -23.50 1.40
C GLY A 152 16.85 -24.44 2.18
N THR A 153 17.30 -25.55 1.58
CA THR A 153 18.27 -26.46 2.21
C THR A 153 19.59 -25.73 2.47
N ALA A 154 20.12 -25.86 3.70
CA ALA A 154 21.42 -25.31 4.08
C ALA A 154 22.56 -26.14 3.49
N SER A 155 23.60 -25.45 3.01
CA SER A 155 24.81 -26.03 2.42
C SER A 155 24.53 -27.18 1.44
N PRO A 156 23.73 -26.93 0.39
CA PRO A 156 23.39 -27.98 -0.58
C PRO A 156 24.64 -28.47 -1.31
N ALA A 157 24.70 -29.78 -1.60
CA ALA A 157 25.62 -30.28 -2.61
C ALA A 157 25.28 -29.69 -3.99
N THR A 158 26.28 -29.53 -4.85
CA THR A 158 26.19 -28.90 -6.17
C THR A 158 25.06 -29.49 -7.04
N ALA A 159 24.76 -30.77 -6.87
CA ALA A 159 23.60 -31.45 -7.44
C ALA A 159 22.83 -32.17 -6.33
N HIS A 160 21.90 -31.47 -5.66
CA HIS A 160 20.96 -32.09 -4.72
C HIS A 160 19.58 -32.19 -5.37
N SER A 161 18.84 -33.26 -5.06
CA SER A 161 17.43 -33.38 -5.42
C SER A 161 16.65 -32.29 -4.69
N CYS A 162 16.10 -31.36 -5.47
CA CYS A 162 15.52 -30.14 -4.94
C CYS A 162 13.99 -30.18 -5.09
N THR A 163 13.28 -30.07 -3.96
CA THR A 163 11.82 -29.85 -3.98
C THR A 163 11.56 -28.36 -3.79
N LEU A 164 10.90 -27.73 -4.75
CA LEU A 164 10.56 -26.30 -4.68
C LEU A 164 9.80 -26.00 -3.39
N LYS A 165 10.33 -25.06 -2.59
CA LYS A 165 9.72 -24.63 -1.34
C LYS A 165 10.01 -23.16 -1.11
N TYR A 166 8.96 -22.38 -0.91
CA TYR A 166 9.10 -20.97 -0.61
C TYR A 166 9.57 -20.76 0.82
N LEU A 167 10.65 -19.99 1.00
CA LEU A 167 11.21 -19.72 2.32
C LEU A 167 10.26 -19.00 3.28
N LEU A 168 9.32 -18.16 2.79
CA LEU A 168 8.38 -17.48 3.68
C LEU A 168 7.17 -18.33 4.07
N CYS A 169 6.53 -18.97 3.07
CA CYS A 169 5.23 -19.63 3.28
C CYS A 169 5.29 -21.16 3.30
N GLY A 170 6.44 -21.74 2.93
CA GLY A 170 6.65 -23.17 2.84
C GLY A 170 5.91 -23.89 1.70
N GLN A 171 5.24 -23.15 0.80
CA GLN A 171 4.48 -23.73 -0.32
C GLN A 171 5.37 -24.06 -1.53
N ALA A 172 4.85 -24.88 -2.44
CA ALA A 172 5.57 -25.38 -3.63
C ALA A 172 5.70 -24.31 -4.74
N HIS A 173 6.50 -23.29 -4.49
CA HIS A 173 6.91 -22.30 -5.48
C HIS A 173 8.27 -21.69 -5.12
N GLN A 174 8.92 -21.04 -6.09
CA GLN A 174 10.27 -20.51 -5.92
C GLN A 174 10.34 -19.33 -4.94
N THR A 175 11.48 -19.20 -4.26
CA THR A 175 11.85 -17.98 -3.50
C THR A 175 11.88 -16.74 -4.38
N GLY A 176 10.96 -15.81 -4.11
CA GLY A 176 10.82 -14.54 -4.79
C GLY A 176 9.56 -14.46 -5.65
N ASP A 177 8.75 -15.53 -5.68
CA ASP A 177 7.53 -15.54 -6.46
C ASP A 177 6.53 -14.48 -5.97
N LYS A 178 6.14 -13.60 -6.89
CA LYS A 178 5.19 -12.50 -6.67
C LYS A 178 3.76 -12.99 -6.49
N THR A 179 3.47 -14.24 -6.86
CA THR A 179 2.16 -14.87 -6.66
C THR A 179 1.91 -15.18 -5.18
N CYS A 180 2.97 -15.30 -4.37
CA CYS A 180 2.83 -15.63 -2.96
C CYS A 180 2.16 -14.49 -2.17
N PRO A 181 1.08 -14.75 -1.42
CA PRO A 181 0.43 -13.74 -0.60
C PRO A 181 1.35 -13.15 0.48
N GLN A 182 2.28 -13.95 1.02
CA GLN A 182 3.21 -13.55 2.08
C GLN A 182 4.46 -12.81 1.58
N HIS A 183 4.66 -12.76 0.26
CA HIS A 183 5.74 -11.98 -0.34
C HIS A 183 5.55 -10.47 -0.09
N TYR A 184 4.31 -10.01 0.12
CA TYR A 184 4.02 -8.61 0.42
C TYR A 184 3.47 -8.46 1.85
N GLN A 185 4.03 -7.50 2.58
CA GLN A 185 3.49 -7.05 3.85
C GLN A 185 2.16 -6.35 3.63
N THR A 186 1.22 -6.56 4.55
CA THR A 186 -0.04 -5.79 4.54
C THR A 186 0.30 -4.33 4.86
N PRO A 187 -0.02 -3.36 3.98
CA PRO A 187 0.22 -1.96 4.25
C PRO A 187 -0.48 -1.52 5.55
N ARG A 188 0.20 -0.70 6.38
CA ARG A 188 -0.33 -0.20 7.67
C ARG A 188 -1.74 0.39 7.54
N LEU A 189 -1.96 1.11 6.45
CA LEU A 189 -3.27 1.65 6.04
C LEU A 189 -4.40 0.61 6.03
N LEU A 190 -4.14 -0.58 5.46
CA LEU A 190 -5.13 -1.64 5.38
C LEU A 190 -5.37 -2.30 6.74
N ILE A 191 -4.34 -2.37 7.59
CA ILE A 191 -4.47 -2.86 8.97
C ILE A 191 -5.41 -1.92 9.74
N TYR A 192 -5.17 -0.61 9.67
CA TYR A 192 -6.00 0.39 10.34
C TYR A 192 -7.47 0.31 9.90
N ARG A 193 -7.75 0.28 8.59
CA ARG A 193 -9.13 0.16 8.07
C ARG A 193 -9.84 -1.13 8.52
N ARG A 194 -9.11 -2.24 8.64
CA ARG A 194 -9.69 -3.49 9.17
C ARG A 194 -10.07 -3.33 10.64
N GLN A 195 -9.21 -2.70 11.43
CA GLN A 195 -9.47 -2.43 12.85
C GLN A 195 -10.68 -1.50 13.03
N GLU A 196 -10.76 -0.40 12.28
CA GLU A 196 -11.91 0.51 12.31
C GLU A 196 -13.21 -0.20 11.95
N LYS A 197 -13.20 -0.98 10.86
CA LYS A 197 -14.37 -1.76 10.46
C LYS A 197 -14.81 -2.76 11.54
N ALA A 198 -13.86 -3.43 12.19
CA ALA A 198 -14.16 -4.34 13.28
C ALA A 198 -14.76 -3.63 14.49
N LYS A 199 -14.24 -2.45 14.86
CA LYS A 199 -14.81 -1.61 15.94
C LYS A 199 -16.25 -1.19 15.64
N LEU A 200 -16.52 -0.73 14.41
CA LEU A 200 -17.87 -0.34 13.98
C LEU A 200 -18.83 -1.53 14.01
N GLN A 201 -18.40 -2.71 13.56
CA GLN A 201 -19.20 -3.92 13.62
C GLN A 201 -19.50 -4.36 15.07
N GLN A 202 -18.53 -4.23 15.96
CA GLN A 202 -18.71 -4.51 17.39
C GLN A 202 -19.70 -3.53 18.03
N GLN A 203 -19.60 -2.23 17.74
CA GLN A 203 -20.54 -1.22 18.21
C GLN A 203 -21.97 -1.48 17.70
N GLN A 204 -22.12 -1.83 16.43
CA GLN A 204 -23.42 -2.20 15.86
C GLN A 204 -24.01 -3.44 16.53
N TYR A 205 -23.19 -4.46 16.79
CA TYR A 205 -23.61 -5.65 17.53
C TYR A 205 -24.08 -5.30 18.95
N LEU A 206 -23.30 -4.53 19.71
CA LEU A 206 -23.67 -4.11 21.07
C LEU A 206 -24.96 -3.28 21.08
N SER A 207 -25.10 -2.32 20.15
CA SER A 207 -26.32 -1.53 20.01
C SER A 207 -27.54 -2.41 19.70
N THR A 208 -27.39 -3.40 18.82
CA THR A 208 -28.48 -4.32 18.48
C THR A 208 -28.88 -5.17 19.70
N MET A 209 -27.90 -5.67 20.45
CA MET A 209 -28.15 -6.47 21.66
C MET A 209 -28.89 -5.67 22.74
N ILE A 210 -28.52 -4.41 22.95
CA ILE A 210 -29.22 -3.50 23.89
C ILE A 210 -30.67 -3.28 23.43
N SER A 211 -30.91 -2.94 22.17
CA SER A 211 -32.27 -2.73 21.65
C SER A 211 -33.15 -4.00 21.70
N THR A 212 -32.58 -5.20 21.57
CA THR A 212 -33.35 -6.44 21.74
C THR A 212 -33.75 -6.75 23.17
N GLN A 213 -32.97 -6.28 24.16
CA GLN A 213 -33.34 -6.41 25.58
C GLN A 213 -34.47 -5.44 25.93
N ASP A 214 -34.40 -4.20 25.45
CA ASP A 214 -35.47 -3.20 25.64
C ASP A 214 -36.79 -3.66 25.01
N ALA A 215 -36.75 -4.22 23.80
CA ALA A 215 -37.94 -4.75 23.13
C ALA A 215 -38.57 -5.98 23.82
N HIS A 216 -37.81 -6.71 24.65
CA HIS A 216 -38.33 -7.84 25.42
C HIS A 216 -38.96 -7.39 26.76
N LEU A 217 -38.49 -6.27 27.33
CA LEU A 217 -39.12 -5.64 28.49
C LEU A 217 -40.43 -4.93 28.11
N GLU A 218 -40.46 -4.26 26.96
CA GLU A 218 -41.66 -3.56 26.47
C GLU A 218 -42.80 -4.52 26.07
N ARG A 219 -42.47 -5.76 25.68
CA ARG A 219 -43.46 -6.80 25.32
C ARG A 219 -44.11 -7.47 26.54
N GLN A 220 -43.61 -7.26 27.76
CA GLN A 220 -44.23 -7.79 28.98
C GLN A 220 -45.35 -6.90 29.57
N GLU A 221 -45.54 -5.66 29.08
CA GLU A 221 -46.55 -4.74 29.62
C GLU A 221 -47.84 -4.58 28.80
N VAL A 222 -47.97 -5.23 27.64
CA VAL A 222 -49.18 -5.10 26.80
C VAL A 222 -50.12 -6.30 27.00
N LYS A 223 -51.17 -6.11 27.81
CA LYS A 223 -52.33 -7.01 27.89
C LYS A 223 -53.00 -7.11 26.51
N PRO A 224 -53.50 -8.29 26.10
CA PRO A 224 -54.15 -8.46 24.81
C PRO A 224 -55.55 -7.81 24.85
N SER A 225 -55.74 -6.72 24.10
CA SER A 225 -57.06 -6.26 23.71
C SER A 225 -57.29 -6.54 22.22
N ASP A 226 -58.38 -7.24 22.01
CA ASP A 226 -58.92 -7.78 20.77
C ASP A 226 -59.08 -6.70 19.69
N THR A 227 -58.35 -6.80 18.57
CA THR A 227 -58.79 -6.26 17.27
C THR A 227 -58.09 -6.94 16.10
N ARG A 228 -58.85 -7.84 15.47
CA ARG A 228 -59.02 -8.04 14.02
C ARG A 228 -57.87 -7.64 13.08
N SER A 229 -57.13 -8.68 12.71
CA SER A 229 -56.41 -8.96 11.45
C SER A 229 -56.52 -7.95 10.29
N ARG A 230 -55.36 -7.48 9.82
CA ARG A 230 -55.10 -7.25 8.38
C ARG A 230 -53.60 -7.37 8.09
N SER A 231 -53.24 -8.46 7.41
CA SER A 231 -51.88 -8.76 6.95
C SER A 231 -51.43 -7.81 5.83
N PRO A 232 -50.19 -7.29 5.84
CA PRO A 232 -49.54 -6.79 4.64
C PRO A 232 -48.53 -7.81 4.12
N SER A 233 -48.69 -8.18 2.85
CA SER A 233 -47.85 -9.10 2.08
C SER A 233 -46.37 -8.68 2.00
N PRO A 234 -45.44 -9.63 1.78
CA PRO A 234 -44.01 -9.35 1.75
C PRO A 234 -43.60 -8.75 0.40
N ILE A 235 -43.30 -7.44 0.36
CA ILE A 235 -42.57 -6.84 -0.75
C ILE A 235 -41.08 -7.16 -0.59
N SER A 236 -40.67 -8.17 -1.35
CA SER A 236 -39.32 -8.34 -1.89
C SER A 236 -38.79 -7.03 -2.48
N LYS A 237 -37.60 -6.60 -2.02
CA LYS A 237 -36.59 -5.76 -2.69
C LYS A 237 -35.46 -5.51 -1.67
N ARG A 238 -34.15 -5.62 -1.94
CA ARG A 238 -33.34 -6.03 -3.08
C ARG A 238 -31.93 -6.16 -2.49
N ARG A 239 -31.26 -7.31 -2.65
CA ARG A 239 -29.81 -7.43 -2.37
C ARG A 239 -29.06 -6.46 -3.29
N GLY A 240 -28.45 -5.44 -2.72
CA GLY A 240 -27.49 -4.59 -3.42
C GLY A 240 -26.21 -5.37 -3.69
N SER A 241 -26.12 -5.97 -4.87
CA SER A 241 -24.89 -6.52 -5.42
C SER A 241 -23.87 -5.38 -5.58
N ARG A 242 -23.01 -5.17 -4.57
CA ARG A 242 -21.83 -4.32 -4.73
C ARG A 242 -20.76 -5.12 -5.48
N SER A 243 -20.68 -4.83 -6.77
CA SER A 243 -19.61 -5.23 -7.68
C SER A 243 -18.24 -5.00 -7.04
N ARG A 244 -17.56 -6.09 -6.68
CA ARG A 244 -16.12 -6.08 -6.38
C ARG A 244 -15.39 -5.87 -7.70
N SER A 245 -15.05 -4.63 -8.01
CA SER A 245 -14.08 -4.32 -9.05
C SER A 245 -12.74 -4.94 -8.64
N LYS A 246 -12.42 -6.08 -9.24
CA LYS A 246 -11.13 -6.77 -9.08
C LYS A 246 -10.07 -5.87 -9.71
N GLN A 247 -9.22 -5.28 -8.88
CA GLN A 247 -7.97 -4.65 -9.30
C GLN A 247 -7.08 -5.71 -9.96
N GLN A 248 -7.18 -5.84 -11.28
CA GLN A 248 -6.17 -6.49 -12.10
C GLN A 248 -5.50 -5.40 -12.94
N CYS A 249 -4.25 -5.10 -12.61
CA CYS A 249 -3.38 -4.32 -13.49
C CYS A 249 -2.82 -5.28 -14.55
N LYS A 250 -3.53 -5.41 -15.68
CA LYS A 250 -2.93 -5.91 -16.91
C LYS A 250 -2.31 -4.72 -17.65
N SER A 251 -1.03 -4.85 -17.98
CA SER A 251 -0.29 -3.95 -18.85
C SER A 251 -0.79 -4.12 -20.28
N GLN A 252 -1.19 -3.03 -20.93
CA GLN A 252 -1.13 -2.93 -22.39
C GLN A 252 0.16 -2.18 -22.74
N PRO A 253 1.02 -2.72 -23.60
CA PRO A 253 2.04 -1.92 -24.26
C PRO A 253 1.34 -1.09 -25.34
N GLN A 254 1.46 0.24 -25.26
CA GLN A 254 1.15 1.11 -26.38
C GLN A 254 2.39 1.09 -27.28
N GLU A 255 2.28 0.45 -28.45
CA GLU A 255 3.26 0.58 -29.51
C GLU A 255 3.28 2.04 -29.97
N LEU A 256 4.42 2.71 -29.75
CA LEU A 256 4.73 3.95 -30.43
C LEU A 256 5.63 3.60 -31.61
N LEU A 257 5.06 3.79 -32.80
CA LEU A 257 5.69 3.76 -34.11
C LEU A 257 6.99 4.57 -34.10
N LEU A 258 8.12 3.88 -34.27
CA LEU A 258 9.37 4.50 -34.68
C LEU A 258 9.51 4.33 -36.20
N GLY A 259 9.48 5.47 -36.90
CA GLY A 259 9.76 5.57 -38.31
C GLY A 259 11.17 5.07 -38.63
N SER A 260 11.25 4.17 -39.59
CA SER A 260 12.48 3.59 -40.11
C SER A 260 13.19 4.61 -40.99
N VAL A 261 14.38 5.06 -40.59
CA VAL A 261 15.33 5.73 -41.49
C VAL A 261 16.48 4.75 -41.72
N ALA A 262 16.68 4.39 -42.99
CA ALA A 262 17.68 3.44 -43.44
C ALA A 262 19.11 3.95 -43.20
N PRO A 263 20.10 3.07 -42.99
CA PRO A 263 21.50 3.46 -43.03
C PRO A 263 22.03 3.44 -44.47
N GLU A 264 22.57 4.58 -44.92
CA GLU A 264 23.43 4.62 -46.09
C GLU A 264 24.75 3.93 -45.78
N ALA A 265 25.13 3.00 -46.67
CA ALA A 265 26.42 2.36 -46.69
C ALA A 265 27.47 3.34 -47.24
N SER A 266 28.58 3.50 -46.53
CA SER A 266 29.78 4.15 -47.06
C SER A 266 30.97 3.21 -46.88
N ASP A 267 31.45 2.72 -48.01
CA ASP A 267 32.72 2.06 -48.24
C ASP A 267 33.91 2.94 -47.83
N GLY A 268 34.99 2.34 -47.32
CA GLY A 268 36.30 2.99 -47.17
C GLY A 268 37.33 2.17 -46.37
N PRO A 269 38.63 2.24 -46.69
CA PRO A 269 39.37 1.04 -47.12
C PRO A 269 40.36 0.45 -46.10
N ALA A 270 40.77 -0.77 -46.43
CA ALA A 270 41.86 -1.53 -45.84
C ALA A 270 43.20 -0.76 -45.86
N PHE A 271 43.93 -0.86 -44.75
CA PHE A 271 45.37 -0.66 -44.73
C PHE A 271 46.05 -1.92 -44.18
N GLN A 272 47.14 -2.26 -44.88
CA GLN A 272 48.05 -3.38 -44.66
C GLN A 272 48.75 -3.33 -43.31
#